data_AF-A0A843SK27-F1
#
_entry.id   AF-A0A843SK27-F1
#
_cell.length_a   1.000
_cell.length_b   1.000
_cell.length_c   1.000
_cell.angle_alpha   90.00
_cell.angle_beta   90.00
_cell.angle_gamma   90.00
#
_symmetry.space_group_name_H-M   'P 1'
#
loop_
_entity.id
_entity.type
_entity.pdbx_description
1 polymer ?
#
loop_
_entity_poly.entity_id
_entity_poly.type
_entity_poly.pdbx_seq_one_letter_code
_entity_poly.pdbx_strand_id
1 'polypeptide(L)'
;MTRHVLVLTFALAAAASAQPGVRRATNLSALLSHPAFYHLRPIVITGTVTLQDNGDMRVGDDSGSVRVAFKGTPPDGPAEVRGEFWDIGRFNADDPRLVGYDLRNTFRIDPDGAWPRPGEILAIVASGMTVTSPPSVPSVRNVVLFPARFLDQKITITGQFAGRNLLGDLPEAPGQSRYDFVLRSADAAMWVTNIRPRGRDFELSLDARIDTGRWLEVSGTLEQGRGLQWLNADANSLKLTQAPRDVTEDAPIRVPAAPPPEVVFSTPTDGETDVLTGTSVRIQFSRDISPTTFRGNIRVSYVDGDTAEPREPAAQAEFSTQYLPGTRVLQIRFTAPLPRLRTVRIELVDGVMGADGQSLKPWILTFETGGS
;
A
#
# COMPACT_ATOMS: atom_id res chain seq x y z
N MET A 1 68.90 37.17 -11.13
CA MET A 1 67.46 37.48 -11.12
C MET A 1 66.71 36.17 -11.30
N THR A 2 66.31 35.53 -10.21
CA THR A 2 65.68 34.20 -10.22
C THR A 2 64.42 34.31 -9.38
N ARG A 3 63.28 34.45 -10.06
CA ARG A 3 61.95 34.57 -9.41
C ARG A 3 61.49 33.18 -8.97
N HIS A 4 61.40 32.97 -7.66
CA HIS A 4 60.69 31.82 -7.10
C HIS A 4 59.18 32.13 -7.11
N VAL A 5 58.42 31.33 -7.86
CA VAL A 5 56.96 31.34 -7.84
C VAL A 5 56.53 30.37 -6.73
N LEU A 6 56.00 30.92 -5.65
CA LEU A 6 55.39 30.18 -4.57
C LEU A 6 53.95 29.82 -4.99
N VAL A 7 53.69 28.55 -5.26
CA VAL A 7 52.33 28.04 -5.51
C VAL A 7 51.69 27.73 -4.17
N LEU A 8 50.68 28.53 -3.79
CA LEU A 8 49.87 28.31 -2.59
C LEU A 8 48.76 27.31 -2.91
N THR A 9 48.86 26.10 -2.37
CA THR A 9 47.81 25.07 -2.50
C THR A 9 46.72 25.35 -1.47
N PHE A 10 45.57 25.87 -1.92
CA PHE A 10 44.38 25.99 -1.09
C PHE A 10 43.76 24.60 -0.90
N ALA A 11 43.86 24.05 0.31
CA ALA A 11 43.13 22.85 0.70
C ALA A 11 41.65 23.24 0.96
N LEU A 12 40.75 22.86 0.06
CA LEU A 12 39.32 22.87 0.35
C LEU A 12 39.03 21.83 1.44
N ALA A 13 38.74 22.29 2.64
CA ALA A 13 38.09 21.47 3.66
C ALA A 13 36.67 21.17 3.19
N ALA A 14 36.46 19.97 2.63
CA ALA A 14 35.14 19.43 2.43
C ALA A 14 34.51 19.25 3.83
N ALA A 15 33.45 20.02 4.12
CA ALA A 15 32.60 19.75 5.26
C ALA A 15 32.06 18.33 5.09
N ALA A 16 32.59 17.39 5.87
CA ALA A 16 32.02 16.08 6.04
C ALA A 16 30.64 16.29 6.68
N SER A 17 29.59 16.36 5.87
CA SER A 17 28.24 16.13 6.37
C SER A 17 28.25 14.74 6.99
N ALA A 18 28.19 14.66 8.31
CA ALA A 18 27.93 13.40 8.99
C ALA A 18 26.67 12.82 8.33
N GLN A 19 26.81 11.66 7.68
CA GLN A 19 25.64 10.98 7.13
C GLN A 19 24.63 10.85 8.28
N PRO A 20 23.36 11.27 8.10
CA PRO A 20 22.36 11.11 9.15
C PRO A 20 22.40 9.64 9.59
N GLY A 21 22.51 9.42 10.91
CA GLY A 21 22.70 8.09 11.47
C GLY A 21 21.68 7.12 10.87
N VAL A 22 22.15 5.92 10.51
CA VAL A 22 21.31 4.89 9.89
C VAL A 22 20.16 4.59 10.86
N ARG A 23 18.95 4.98 10.47
CA ARG A 23 17.72 4.71 11.22
C ARG A 23 17.57 3.20 11.40
N ARG A 24 17.02 2.75 12.53
CA ARG A 24 16.83 1.34 12.85
C ARG A 24 15.36 1.02 13.12
N ALA A 25 14.78 0.14 12.32
CA ALA A 25 13.50 -0.47 12.65
C ALA A 25 13.66 -1.37 13.87
N THR A 26 12.76 -1.20 14.84
CA THR A 26 12.71 -1.99 16.07
C THR A 26 11.28 -2.04 16.59
N ASN A 27 11.06 -2.58 17.77
CA ASN A 27 9.76 -2.62 18.43
C ASN A 27 9.90 -2.24 19.90
N LEU A 28 8.74 -2.05 20.54
CA LEU A 28 8.67 -1.53 21.89
C LEU A 28 9.30 -2.49 22.92
N SER A 29 9.10 -3.80 22.75
CA SER A 29 9.70 -4.82 23.61
C SER A 29 11.24 -4.74 23.63
N ALA A 30 11.85 -4.52 22.46
CA ALA A 30 13.29 -4.35 22.34
C ALA A 30 13.81 -3.05 22.97
N LEU A 31 13.08 -1.94 22.79
CA LEU A 31 13.43 -0.66 23.41
C LEU A 31 13.40 -0.73 24.94
N LEU A 32 12.38 -1.37 25.50
CA LEU A 32 12.20 -1.52 26.95
C LEU A 32 13.21 -2.49 27.56
N SER A 33 13.58 -3.56 26.83
CA SER A 33 14.52 -4.57 27.34
C SER A 33 15.99 -4.19 27.14
N HIS A 34 16.30 -3.37 26.14
CA HIS A 34 17.68 -2.99 25.79
C HIS A 34 17.87 -1.47 25.64
N PRO A 35 17.45 -0.64 26.61
CA PRO A 35 17.47 0.82 26.47
C PRO A 35 18.89 1.37 26.26
N ALA A 36 19.90 0.74 26.86
CA ALA A 36 21.31 1.10 26.69
C ALA A 36 21.78 1.00 25.24
N PHE A 37 21.31 -0.02 24.51
CA PHE A 37 21.69 -0.25 23.12
C PHE A 37 21.09 0.83 22.21
N TYR A 38 19.84 1.23 22.46
CA TYR A 38 19.11 2.17 21.62
C TYR A 38 19.28 3.64 22.01
N HIS A 39 19.86 3.94 23.17
CA HIS A 39 20.10 5.31 23.62
C HIS A 39 20.87 6.13 22.56
N LEU A 40 20.31 7.30 22.18
CA LEU A 40 20.79 8.21 21.13
C LEU A 40 20.83 7.60 19.72
N ARG A 41 20.09 6.50 19.48
CA ARG A 41 19.97 5.93 18.14
C ARG A 41 18.71 6.43 17.45
N PRO A 42 18.79 6.79 16.16
CA PRO A 42 17.60 7.02 15.35
C PRO A 42 16.87 5.70 15.13
N ILE A 43 15.59 5.67 15.47
CA ILE A 43 14.74 4.49 15.44
C ILE A 43 13.46 4.74 14.63
N VAL A 44 12.82 3.64 14.28
CA VAL A 44 11.42 3.60 13.86
C VAL A 44 10.72 2.42 14.52
N ILE A 45 9.54 2.69 15.08
CA ILE A 45 8.65 1.68 15.66
C ILE A 45 7.22 1.90 15.18
N THR A 46 6.36 0.92 15.37
CA THR A 46 4.91 1.07 15.17
C THR A 46 4.17 0.83 16.46
N GLY A 47 3.08 1.56 16.67
CA GLY A 47 2.20 1.40 17.84
C GLY A 47 1.04 2.38 17.80
N THR A 48 0.15 2.27 18.78
CA THR A 48 -0.94 3.24 18.94
C THR A 48 -0.42 4.43 19.74
N VAL A 49 -0.58 5.64 19.20
CA VAL A 49 -0.17 6.87 19.87
C VAL A 49 -1.38 7.48 20.58
N THR A 50 -1.27 7.68 21.89
CA THR A 50 -2.33 8.24 22.72
C THR A 50 -1.85 9.50 23.42
N LEU A 51 -2.74 10.49 23.55
CA LEU A 51 -2.57 11.64 24.43
C LEU A 51 -3.34 11.35 25.72
N GLN A 52 -2.64 11.30 26.84
CA GLN A 52 -3.24 11.08 28.16
C GLN A 52 -3.80 12.39 28.73
N ASP A 53 -4.72 12.28 29.70
CA ASP A 53 -5.38 13.44 30.34
C ASP A 53 -4.39 14.42 31.00
N ASN A 54 -3.22 13.92 31.42
CA ASN A 54 -2.14 14.73 31.98
C ASN A 54 -1.29 15.46 30.92
N GLY A 55 -1.62 15.33 29.64
CA GLY A 55 -0.90 15.88 28.49
C GLY A 55 0.27 15.04 27.99
N ASP A 56 0.50 13.85 28.56
CA ASP A 56 1.58 12.96 28.11
C ASP A 56 1.19 12.26 26.81
N MET A 57 2.05 12.36 25.80
CA MET A 57 1.94 11.53 24.61
C MET A 57 2.72 10.23 24.82
N ARG A 58 2.10 9.09 24.51
CA ARG A 58 2.73 7.77 24.59
C ARG A 58 2.45 6.98 23.33
N VAL A 59 3.40 6.16 22.93
CA VAL A 59 3.21 5.10 21.94
C VAL A 59 3.23 3.77 22.67
N GLY A 60 2.24 2.93 22.40
CA GLY A 60 2.07 1.65 23.07
C GLY A 60 1.54 0.54 22.18
N ASP A 61 1.82 -0.68 22.62
CA ASP A 61 1.32 -1.95 22.10
C ASP A 61 1.17 -2.94 23.27
N ASP A 62 0.91 -4.22 22.99
CA ASP A 62 0.74 -5.26 24.01
C ASP A 62 2.01 -5.50 24.88
N SER A 63 3.18 -5.04 24.43
CA SER A 63 4.45 -5.15 25.17
C SER A 63 4.66 -4.04 26.19
N GLY A 64 3.94 -2.92 26.07
CA GLY A 64 4.05 -1.79 26.99
C GLY A 64 3.77 -0.43 26.35
N SER A 65 4.35 0.63 26.93
CA SER A 65 4.29 1.97 26.34
C SER A 65 5.55 2.78 26.66
N VAL A 66 5.96 3.64 25.72
CA VAL A 66 7.05 4.60 25.92
C VAL A 66 6.54 6.02 25.68
N ARG A 67 7.11 6.99 26.39
CA ARG A 67 6.80 8.40 26.22
C ARG A 67 7.26 8.90 24.85
N VAL A 68 6.50 9.81 24.25
CA VAL A 68 6.84 10.45 22.98
C VAL A 68 6.92 11.95 23.21
N ALA A 69 8.08 12.54 22.99
CA ALA A 69 8.25 13.99 22.94
C ALA A 69 8.07 14.44 21.48
N PHE A 70 6.90 15.00 21.16
CA PHE A 70 6.54 15.46 19.82
C PHE A 70 5.76 16.76 19.86
N LYS A 71 6.03 17.65 18.90
CA LYS A 71 5.28 18.89 18.71
C LYS A 71 4.20 18.67 17.64
N GLY A 72 3.03 18.22 18.05
CA GLY A 72 1.89 17.98 17.18
C GLY A 72 0.82 17.14 17.85
N THR A 73 -0.24 16.81 17.11
CA THR A 73 -1.31 15.93 17.58
C THR A 73 -0.98 14.46 17.29
N PRO A 74 -1.43 13.52 18.13
CA PRO A 74 -1.32 12.11 17.80
C PRO A 74 -2.16 11.81 16.55
N PRO A 75 -1.68 10.91 15.67
CA PRO A 75 -2.48 10.43 14.54
C PRO A 75 -3.65 9.56 15.00
N ASP A 76 -4.72 9.52 14.20
CA ASP A 76 -5.85 8.63 14.42
C ASP A 76 -5.49 7.18 14.03
N GLY A 77 -5.26 6.34 15.04
CA GLY A 77 -4.97 4.91 14.88
C GLY A 77 -3.48 4.55 14.97
N PRO A 78 -3.10 3.32 14.56
CA PRO A 78 -1.72 2.88 14.59
C PRO A 78 -0.82 3.75 13.72
N ALA A 79 0.35 4.08 14.22
CA ALA A 79 1.31 4.93 13.52
C ALA A 79 2.72 4.39 13.58
N GLU A 80 3.46 4.66 12.51
CA GLU A 80 4.90 4.55 12.47
C GLU A 80 5.50 5.82 13.09
N VAL A 81 6.17 5.67 14.23
CA VAL A 81 6.83 6.74 14.98
C VAL A 81 8.32 6.73 14.67
N ARG A 82 8.82 7.86 14.18
CA ARG A 82 10.23 8.05 13.80
C ARG A 82 10.86 9.06 14.74
N GLY A 83 12.06 8.78 15.23
CA GLY A 83 12.70 9.65 16.21
C GLY A 83 14.03 9.13 16.70
N GLU A 84 14.55 9.77 17.73
CA GLU A 84 15.71 9.28 18.49
C GLU A 84 15.22 8.69 19.82
N PHE A 85 15.75 7.52 20.20
CA PHE A 85 15.39 6.89 21.47
C PHE A 85 16.29 7.39 22.61
N TRP A 86 15.68 7.91 23.66
CA TRP A 86 16.35 8.51 24.81
C TRP A 86 16.05 7.70 26.07
N ASP A 87 17.12 7.23 26.69
CA ASP A 87 17.14 6.84 28.11
C ASP A 87 17.67 8.06 28.90
N ILE A 88 16.77 8.81 29.55
CA ILE A 88 17.10 10.12 30.12
C ILE A 88 18.10 9.99 31.26
N GLY A 89 18.04 8.91 32.03
CA GLY A 89 18.96 8.67 33.15
C GLY A 89 20.42 8.42 32.72
N ARG A 90 20.70 8.32 31.41
CA ARG A 90 22.06 8.22 30.86
C ARG A 90 22.65 9.55 30.41
N PHE A 91 21.85 10.61 30.37
CA PHE A 91 22.35 11.96 30.15
C PHE A 91 22.93 12.51 31.46
N ASN A 92 23.84 13.47 31.34
CA ASN A 92 24.11 14.38 32.43
C ASN A 92 22.98 15.41 32.52
N ALA A 93 22.71 15.92 33.71
CA ALA A 93 21.64 16.90 33.93
C ALA A 93 21.81 18.19 33.11
N ASP A 94 23.05 18.53 32.76
CA ASP A 94 23.46 19.70 31.98
C ASP A 94 23.68 19.41 30.48
N ASP A 95 23.28 18.24 29.97
CA ASP A 95 23.52 17.88 28.57
C ASP A 95 22.83 18.89 27.62
N PRO A 96 23.56 19.47 26.66
CA PRO A 96 23.02 20.48 25.73
C PRO A 96 21.78 20.04 24.94
N ARG A 97 21.59 18.72 24.71
CA ARG A 97 20.42 18.20 24.01
C ARG A 97 19.12 18.40 24.79
N LEU A 98 19.20 18.55 26.11
CA LEU A 98 18.07 18.73 27.01
C LEU A 98 17.60 20.18 27.12
N VAL A 99 18.46 21.16 26.79
CA VAL A 99 18.19 22.60 26.95
C VAL A 99 16.91 23.08 26.23
N GLY A 100 16.56 22.42 25.13
CA GLY A 100 15.34 22.74 24.36
C GLY A 100 14.04 22.20 24.95
N TYR A 101 14.08 21.48 26.07
CA TYR A 101 12.93 20.80 26.68
C TYR A 101 12.62 21.35 28.07
N ASP A 102 11.33 21.53 28.35
CA ASP A 102 10.85 21.65 29.71
C ASP A 102 10.87 20.25 30.35
N LEU A 103 11.88 19.97 31.18
CA LEU A 103 12.08 18.63 31.76
C LEU A 103 10.93 18.20 32.68
N ARG A 104 10.30 19.14 33.37
CA ARG A 104 9.18 18.86 34.28
C ARG A 104 7.93 18.48 33.50
N ASN A 105 7.59 19.24 32.45
CA ASN A 105 6.39 18.95 31.67
C ASN A 105 6.59 17.84 30.65
N THR A 106 7.76 17.75 30.02
CA THR A 106 8.05 16.77 28.98
C THR A 106 8.33 15.40 29.58
N PHE A 107 9.25 15.32 30.55
CA PHE A 107 9.79 14.06 31.06
C PHE A 107 9.38 13.74 32.51
N ARG A 108 8.64 14.64 33.17
CA ARG A 108 8.24 14.51 34.58
C ARG A 108 9.43 14.43 35.54
N ILE A 109 10.52 15.11 35.18
CA ILE A 109 11.70 15.23 36.04
C ILE A 109 11.50 16.44 36.94
N ASP A 110 11.67 16.24 38.24
CA ASP A 110 11.72 17.36 39.18
C ASP A 110 13.11 18.03 39.11
N PRO A 111 13.22 19.31 38.71
CA PRO A 111 14.51 19.99 38.62
C PRO A 111 15.26 20.10 39.96
N ASP A 112 14.53 20.09 41.07
CA ASP A 112 15.08 20.15 42.42
C ASP A 112 15.33 18.74 43.01
N GLY A 113 14.95 17.69 42.27
CA GLY A 113 15.03 16.30 42.68
C GLY A 113 16.31 15.59 42.25
N ALA A 114 16.40 14.30 42.58
CA ALA A 114 17.48 13.45 42.09
C ALA A 114 17.31 13.17 40.60
N TRP A 115 18.43 13.15 39.86
CA TRP A 115 18.43 12.75 38.46
C TRP A 115 17.95 11.30 38.30
N PRO A 116 17.12 10.99 37.28
CA PRO A 116 16.62 9.63 37.05
C PRO A 116 17.76 8.63 36.83
N ARG A 117 17.54 7.38 37.23
CA ARG A 117 18.49 6.29 36.96
C ARG A 117 18.37 5.81 35.50
N PRO A 118 19.44 5.25 34.91
CA PRO A 118 19.35 4.60 33.60
C PRO A 118 18.21 3.57 33.55
N GLY A 119 17.36 3.68 32.54
CA GLY A 119 16.18 2.82 32.32
C GLY A 119 14.88 3.30 32.98
N GLU A 120 14.93 4.33 33.83
CA GLU A 120 13.73 4.81 34.58
C GLU A 120 12.82 5.68 33.71
N ILE A 121 13.39 6.57 32.91
CA ILE A 121 12.64 7.46 32.02
C ILE A 121 13.12 7.22 30.59
N LEU A 122 12.26 6.53 29.84
CA LEU A 122 12.46 6.21 28.43
C LEU A 122 11.52 7.06 27.58
N ALA A 123 12.06 7.68 26.53
CA ALA A 123 11.31 8.53 25.63
C ALA A 123 11.77 8.38 24.18
N ILE A 124 10.87 8.64 23.24
CA ILE A 124 11.19 8.86 21.84
C ILE A 124 11.06 10.35 21.56
N VAL A 125 12.17 10.99 21.21
CA VAL A 125 12.13 12.33 20.63
C VAL A 125 11.74 12.19 19.18
N ALA A 126 10.44 12.34 18.91
CA ALA A 126 9.89 12.05 17.60
C ALA A 126 10.15 13.20 16.63
N SER A 127 10.66 12.86 15.45
CA SER A 127 10.79 13.75 14.30
C SER A 127 9.58 13.69 13.38
N GLY A 128 8.76 12.64 13.47
CA GLY A 128 7.53 12.51 12.72
C GLY A 128 6.75 11.25 13.07
N MET A 129 5.45 11.30 12.79
CA MET A 129 4.52 10.17 12.92
C MET A 129 3.66 10.08 11.68
N THR A 130 3.46 8.87 11.16
CA THR A 130 2.63 8.62 9.99
C THR A 130 1.71 7.44 10.27
N VAL A 131 0.42 7.60 9.99
CA VAL A 131 -0.56 6.50 10.08
C VAL A 131 -0.04 5.32 9.27
N THR A 132 -0.17 4.11 9.82
CA THR A 132 0.31 2.88 9.20
C THR A 132 -0.72 1.77 9.35
N SER A 133 -0.70 0.84 8.41
CA SER A 133 -1.54 -0.36 8.43
C SER A 133 -0.68 -1.61 8.52
N PRO A 134 -1.13 -2.68 9.22
CA PRO A 134 -0.40 -3.93 9.30
C PRO A 134 -0.10 -4.51 7.90
N PRO A 135 1.12 -4.99 7.64
CA PRO A 135 1.49 -5.57 6.37
C PRO A 135 0.88 -6.97 6.18
N SER A 136 0.73 -7.37 4.91
CA SER A 136 0.28 -8.70 4.50
C SER A 136 1.44 -9.66 4.19
N VAL A 137 2.61 -9.15 3.81
CA VAL A 137 3.77 -9.94 3.38
C VAL A 137 4.88 -9.89 4.42
N PRO A 138 5.49 -11.03 4.79
CA PRO A 138 6.65 -11.05 5.68
C PRO A 138 7.89 -10.46 4.98
N SER A 139 8.54 -9.53 5.67
CA SER A 139 9.87 -9.02 5.34
C SER A 139 10.61 -8.77 6.66
N VAL A 140 11.94 -8.63 6.64
CA VAL A 140 12.70 -8.35 7.88
C VAL A 140 12.13 -7.12 8.59
N ARG A 141 11.81 -6.06 7.85
CA ARG A 141 11.21 -4.84 8.41
C ARG A 141 9.81 -5.07 8.96
N ASN A 142 8.94 -5.71 8.19
CA ASN A 142 7.55 -5.93 8.56
C ASN A 142 7.43 -6.80 9.81
N VAL A 143 8.28 -7.83 9.91
CA VAL A 143 8.33 -8.73 11.07
C VAL A 143 8.77 -7.97 12.33
N VAL A 144 9.81 -7.15 12.21
CA VAL A 144 10.34 -6.37 13.33
C VAL A 144 9.34 -5.33 13.84
N LEU A 145 8.65 -4.63 12.93
CA LEU A 145 7.68 -3.59 13.28
C LEU A 145 6.34 -4.17 13.76
N PHE A 146 5.85 -5.24 13.12
CA PHE A 146 4.54 -5.84 13.39
C PHE A 146 4.65 -7.29 13.87
N PRO A 147 5.34 -7.57 14.99
CA PRO A 147 5.66 -8.95 15.37
C PRO A 147 4.43 -9.81 15.66
N ALA A 148 3.38 -9.23 16.26
CA ALA A 148 2.12 -9.92 16.53
C ALA A 148 1.44 -10.49 15.27
N ARG A 149 1.75 -9.95 14.08
CA ARG A 149 1.22 -10.45 12.80
C ARG A 149 1.86 -11.75 12.35
N PHE A 150 3.04 -12.09 12.87
CA PHE A 150 3.87 -13.19 12.37
C PHE A 150 4.34 -14.13 13.47
N LEU A 151 4.14 -13.79 14.74
CA LEU A 151 4.54 -14.61 15.88
C LEU A 151 3.91 -16.01 15.77
N ASP A 152 4.71 -17.04 16.06
CA ASP A 152 4.36 -18.46 15.94
C ASP A 152 3.98 -18.92 14.53
N GLN A 153 4.13 -18.07 13.52
CA GLN A 153 3.88 -18.42 12.12
C GLN A 153 5.17 -18.79 11.40
N LYS A 154 5.02 -19.74 10.48
CA LYS A 154 6.05 -20.06 9.51
C LYS A 154 6.10 -18.99 8.43
N ILE A 155 7.23 -18.31 8.33
CA ILE A 155 7.46 -17.23 7.38
C ILE A 155 8.73 -17.48 6.57
N THR A 156 8.81 -16.82 5.41
CA THR A 156 10.04 -16.74 4.61
C THR A 156 10.43 -15.29 4.50
N ILE A 157 11.69 -14.98 4.78
CA ILE A 157 12.24 -13.64 4.67
C ILE A 157 13.55 -13.65 3.89
N THR A 158 13.88 -12.50 3.30
CA THR A 158 15.13 -12.28 2.60
C THR A 158 15.90 -11.12 3.23
N GLY A 159 17.21 -11.30 3.43
CA GLY A 159 18.08 -10.29 3.98
C GLY A 159 19.56 -10.55 3.68
N GLN A 160 20.38 -9.53 3.90
CA GLN A 160 21.83 -9.62 3.84
C GLN A 160 22.37 -10.28 5.10
N PHE A 161 23.22 -11.28 4.92
CA PHE A 161 23.98 -11.89 6.00
C PHE A 161 24.90 -10.84 6.66
N ALA A 162 24.85 -10.76 7.99
CA ALA A 162 25.66 -9.85 8.80
C ALA A 162 26.52 -10.58 9.86
N GLY A 163 26.76 -11.88 9.66
CA GLY A 163 27.53 -12.72 10.59
C GLY A 163 26.89 -12.81 11.97
N ARG A 164 27.70 -13.05 13.01
CA ARG A 164 27.30 -12.99 14.42
C ARG A 164 27.18 -11.53 14.89
N ASN A 165 26.31 -10.77 14.22
CA ASN A 165 26.08 -9.35 14.45
C ASN A 165 27.36 -8.49 14.30
N LEU A 166 28.18 -8.78 13.28
CA LEU A 166 29.47 -8.11 13.04
C LEU A 166 29.35 -6.61 12.74
N LEU A 167 28.14 -6.16 12.41
CA LEU A 167 27.77 -4.78 12.09
C LEU A 167 27.11 -4.04 13.27
N GLY A 168 26.92 -4.71 14.43
CA GLY A 168 26.34 -4.10 15.63
C GLY A 168 24.90 -3.63 15.43
N ASP A 169 24.13 -4.39 14.65
CA ASP A 169 22.78 -4.04 14.24
C ASP A 169 21.72 -4.29 15.31
N LEU A 170 21.93 -5.32 16.12
CA LEU A 170 21.02 -5.74 17.19
C LEU A 170 21.72 -5.74 18.56
N PRO A 171 20.96 -5.79 19.67
CA PRO A 171 21.48 -6.12 20.99
C PRO A 171 22.11 -7.54 21.04
N GLU A 172 22.41 -8.01 22.25
CA GLU A 172 23.01 -9.33 22.48
C GLU A 172 22.21 -10.46 21.79
N ALA A 173 22.93 -11.49 21.36
CA ALA A 173 22.33 -12.64 20.69
C ALA A 173 21.30 -13.35 21.59
N PRO A 174 20.25 -13.96 21.01
CA PRO A 174 19.27 -14.70 21.79
C PRO A 174 19.86 -15.97 22.41
N GLY A 175 21.02 -16.44 21.90
CA GLY A 175 21.76 -17.57 22.47
C GLY A 175 21.07 -18.91 22.26
N GLN A 176 20.26 -19.03 21.21
CA GLN A 176 19.47 -20.24 20.91
C GLN A 176 20.34 -21.32 20.28
N SER A 177 21.40 -20.92 19.56
CA SER A 177 22.34 -21.84 18.95
C SER A 177 23.73 -21.24 18.81
N ARG A 178 24.76 -22.08 18.67
CA ARG A 178 26.13 -21.63 18.37
C ARG A 178 26.26 -20.94 17.00
N TYR A 179 25.24 -21.09 16.15
CA TYR A 179 25.19 -20.58 14.80
C TYR A 179 24.35 -19.32 14.65
N ASP A 180 23.85 -18.72 15.74
CA ASP A 180 23.02 -17.53 15.66
C ASP A 180 23.71 -16.42 14.83
N PHE A 181 23.00 -15.93 13.80
CA PHE A 181 23.49 -14.89 12.91
C PHE A 181 22.41 -13.86 12.61
N VAL A 182 22.80 -12.73 12.07
CA VAL A 182 21.89 -11.63 11.75
C VAL A 182 21.61 -11.59 10.25
N LEU A 183 20.34 -11.41 9.90
CA LEU A 183 19.92 -10.92 8.59
C LEU A 183 19.53 -9.46 8.69
N ARG A 184 20.02 -8.65 7.75
CA ARG A 184 19.71 -7.22 7.65
C ARG A 184 19.03 -6.92 6.32
N SER A 185 17.99 -6.09 6.33
CA SER A 185 17.39 -5.55 5.11
C SER A 185 17.02 -4.09 5.32
N ALA A 186 17.52 -3.20 4.46
CA ALA A 186 17.39 -1.75 4.60
C ALA A 186 17.78 -1.26 6.01
N ASP A 187 16.80 -0.83 6.79
CA ASP A 187 16.93 -0.29 8.15
C ASP A 187 16.51 -1.29 9.25
N ALA A 188 16.16 -2.53 8.90
CA ALA A 188 15.77 -3.56 9.83
C ALA A 188 16.81 -4.69 9.90
N ALA A 189 16.89 -5.34 11.06
CA ALA A 189 17.70 -6.53 11.26
C ALA A 189 16.96 -7.53 12.16
N MET A 190 17.22 -8.82 11.98
CA MET A 190 16.65 -9.88 12.81
C MET A 190 17.67 -11.02 12.99
N TRP A 191 17.63 -11.65 14.16
CA TRP A 191 18.40 -12.87 14.42
C TRP A 191 17.78 -14.07 13.70
N VAL A 192 18.63 -14.95 13.19
CA VAL A 192 18.28 -16.26 12.66
C VAL A 192 19.02 -17.30 13.48
N THR A 193 18.31 -18.33 13.93
CA THR A 193 18.82 -19.34 14.84
C THR A 193 18.61 -20.74 14.28
N ASN A 194 19.23 -21.74 14.91
CA ASN A 194 19.03 -23.16 14.62
C ASN A 194 19.41 -23.61 13.19
N ILE A 195 20.17 -22.79 12.46
CA ILE A 195 20.71 -23.17 11.15
C ILE A 195 22.14 -22.64 10.99
N ARG A 196 23.02 -23.48 10.44
CA ARG A 196 24.36 -23.02 10.01
C ARG A 196 24.19 -22.23 8.71
N PRO A 197 24.88 -21.09 8.52
CA PRO A 197 24.80 -20.29 7.29
C PRO A 197 25.55 -20.97 6.12
N ARG A 198 25.09 -22.17 5.73
CA ARG A 198 25.66 -23.04 4.72
C ARG A 198 24.54 -23.63 3.87
N GLY A 199 24.75 -23.66 2.57
CA GLY A 199 23.90 -24.35 1.60
C GLY A 199 24.70 -25.33 0.75
N ARG A 200 24.11 -25.74 -0.38
CA ARG A 200 24.74 -26.66 -1.32
C ARG A 200 26.04 -26.11 -1.91
N ASP A 201 26.00 -24.84 -2.32
CA ASP A 201 27.06 -24.19 -3.11
C ASP A 201 27.73 -23.02 -2.36
N PHE A 202 27.50 -22.91 -1.05
CA PHE A 202 28.08 -21.84 -0.24
C PHE A 202 28.22 -22.22 1.22
N GLU A 203 29.20 -21.61 1.87
CA GLU A 203 29.37 -21.63 3.31
C GLU A 203 29.86 -20.24 3.72
N LEU A 204 29.13 -19.58 4.63
CA LEU A 204 29.48 -18.26 5.14
C LEU A 204 30.02 -18.41 6.56
N SER A 205 31.11 -17.71 6.86
CA SER A 205 31.67 -17.66 8.20
C SER A 205 30.93 -16.62 9.05
N LEU A 206 30.60 -17.00 10.28
CA LEU A 206 29.94 -16.12 11.25
C LEU A 206 30.80 -14.94 11.67
N ASP A 207 32.12 -15.09 11.58
CA ASP A 207 33.10 -14.15 12.12
C ASP A 207 33.90 -13.43 11.02
N ALA A 208 33.66 -13.75 9.73
CA ALA A 208 34.34 -13.13 8.61
C ALA A 208 33.53 -11.97 8.01
N ARG A 209 34.03 -10.74 8.17
CA ARG A 209 33.38 -9.55 7.57
C ARG A 209 33.24 -9.63 6.05
N ILE A 210 34.14 -10.33 5.35
CA ILE A 210 34.10 -10.49 3.89
C ILE A 210 32.86 -11.26 3.40
N ASP A 211 32.26 -12.08 4.27
CA ASP A 211 31.05 -12.85 3.93
C ASP A 211 29.75 -12.06 4.15
N THR A 212 29.84 -10.88 4.77
CA THR A 212 28.68 -10.01 4.97
C THR A 212 28.16 -9.42 3.66
N GLY A 213 26.89 -9.00 3.65
CA GLY A 213 26.26 -8.40 2.46
C GLY A 213 25.73 -9.42 1.44
N ARG A 214 26.02 -10.70 1.62
CA ARG A 214 25.46 -11.79 0.80
C ARG A 214 23.98 -11.95 1.09
N TRP A 215 23.15 -11.96 0.06
CA TRP A 215 21.71 -12.09 0.19
C TRP A 215 21.30 -13.55 0.42
N LEU A 216 20.52 -13.76 1.47
CA LEU A 216 20.00 -15.05 1.88
C LEU A 216 18.47 -14.99 1.97
N GLU A 217 17.82 -16.05 1.50
CA GLU A 217 16.42 -16.37 1.78
C GLU A 217 16.38 -17.48 2.84
N VAL A 218 15.54 -17.31 3.86
CA VAL A 218 15.42 -18.23 4.99
C VAL A 218 13.95 -18.40 5.37
N SER A 219 13.54 -19.63 5.63
CA SER A 219 12.22 -19.96 6.17
C SER A 219 12.33 -20.50 7.58
N GLY A 220 11.36 -20.18 8.43
CA GLY A 220 11.31 -20.66 9.81
C GLY A 220 10.11 -20.12 10.56
N THR A 221 10.04 -20.42 11.84
CA THR A 221 8.99 -19.90 12.73
C THR A 221 9.51 -18.67 13.45
N LEU A 222 8.74 -17.59 13.48
CA LEU A 222 9.08 -16.41 14.28
C LEU A 222 8.83 -16.69 15.76
N GLU A 223 9.86 -16.48 16.56
CA GLU A 223 9.81 -16.60 18.01
C GLU A 223 10.24 -15.28 18.65
N GLN A 224 9.87 -15.12 19.93
CA GLN A 224 10.27 -13.96 20.71
C GLN A 224 10.67 -14.34 22.14
N GLY A 225 11.51 -13.51 22.75
CA GLY A 225 11.88 -13.64 24.14
C GLY A 225 12.92 -12.60 24.54
N ARG A 226 12.92 -12.21 25.83
CA ARG A 226 13.83 -11.19 26.38
C ARG A 226 13.83 -9.88 25.58
N GLY A 227 12.68 -9.50 25.01
CA GLY A 227 12.55 -8.30 24.17
C GLY A 227 13.16 -8.39 22.78
N LEU A 228 13.57 -9.56 22.31
CA LEU A 228 14.05 -9.77 20.95
C LEU A 228 13.12 -10.71 20.19
N GLN A 229 13.22 -10.64 18.86
CA GLN A 229 12.62 -11.59 17.94
C GLN A 229 13.72 -12.30 17.17
N TRP A 230 13.51 -13.57 16.90
CA TRP A 230 14.38 -14.35 16.03
C TRP A 230 13.57 -15.32 15.19
N LEU A 231 14.10 -15.62 14.00
CA LEU A 231 13.58 -16.67 13.16
C LEU A 231 14.26 -17.99 13.54
N ASN A 232 13.51 -18.91 14.14
CA ASN A 232 13.94 -20.28 14.33
C ASN A 232 13.85 -21.00 12.99
N ALA A 233 14.99 -21.13 12.30
CA ALA A 233 15.02 -21.55 10.92
C ALA A 233 14.77 -23.06 10.76
N ASP A 234 14.01 -23.41 9.74
CA ASP A 234 13.80 -24.80 9.34
C ASP A 234 15.08 -25.39 8.74
N ALA A 235 15.33 -26.67 9.00
CA ALA A 235 16.43 -27.38 8.36
C ALA A 235 16.35 -27.27 6.82
N ASN A 236 17.49 -26.98 6.19
CA ASN A 236 17.62 -26.84 4.72
C ASN A 236 16.78 -25.72 4.08
N SER A 237 16.25 -24.77 4.85
CA SER A 237 15.51 -23.62 4.31
C SER A 237 16.40 -22.52 3.71
N LEU A 238 17.68 -22.52 4.06
CA LEU A 238 18.63 -21.46 3.70
C LEU A 238 19.06 -21.55 2.23
N LYS A 239 18.95 -20.44 1.50
CA LYS A 239 19.39 -20.34 0.10
C LYS A 239 20.07 -19.00 -0.16
N LEU A 240 21.10 -19.00 -1.03
CA LEU A 240 21.59 -17.77 -1.64
C LEU A 240 20.53 -17.23 -2.59
N THR A 241 20.31 -15.93 -2.55
CA THR A 241 19.35 -15.24 -3.41
C THR A 241 19.92 -13.90 -3.88
N GLN A 242 19.13 -13.13 -4.63
CA GLN A 242 19.43 -11.75 -4.98
C GLN A 242 18.70 -10.80 -4.03
N ALA A 243 19.11 -9.53 -4.03
CA ALA A 243 18.33 -8.49 -3.37
C ALA A 243 16.87 -8.58 -3.82
N PRO A 244 15.89 -8.50 -2.89
CA PRO A 244 14.50 -8.29 -3.27
C PRO A 244 14.48 -7.09 -4.21
N ARG A 245 13.95 -7.28 -5.41
CA ARG A 245 13.60 -6.12 -6.23
C ARG A 245 12.50 -5.41 -5.46
N ASP A 246 12.60 -4.10 -5.34
CA ASP A 246 11.44 -3.29 -4.96
C ASP A 246 10.40 -3.50 -6.05
N VAL A 247 9.63 -4.56 -5.92
CA VAL A 247 8.31 -4.65 -6.51
C VAL A 247 7.58 -3.60 -5.70
N THR A 248 7.55 -2.38 -6.22
CA THR A 248 6.44 -1.50 -5.91
C THR A 248 5.23 -2.38 -6.14
N GLU A 249 4.54 -2.76 -5.07
CA GLU A 249 3.18 -3.26 -5.23
C GLU A 249 2.41 -2.09 -5.83
N ASP A 250 2.48 -1.96 -7.15
CA ASP A 250 1.32 -1.58 -7.93
C ASP A 250 0.32 -2.72 -7.68
N ALA A 251 -0.29 -2.70 -6.49
CA ALA A 251 -1.64 -3.20 -6.38
C ALA A 251 -2.38 -2.47 -7.50
N PRO A 252 -2.87 -3.17 -8.54
CA PRO A 252 -3.61 -2.48 -9.59
C PRO A 252 -4.72 -1.74 -8.86
N ILE A 253 -4.75 -0.41 -9.02
CA ILE A 253 -5.83 0.42 -8.50
C ILE A 253 -7.10 -0.25 -9.02
N ARG A 254 -7.83 -0.95 -8.14
CA ARG A 254 -9.16 -1.44 -8.47
C ARG A 254 -10.04 -0.22 -8.47
N VAL A 255 -10.02 0.51 -9.57
CA VAL A 255 -11.05 1.50 -9.88
C VAL A 255 -12.37 0.73 -9.75
N PRO A 256 -13.32 1.17 -8.91
CA PRO A 256 -14.64 0.57 -8.87
C PRO A 256 -15.15 0.39 -10.29
N ALA A 257 -15.65 -0.80 -10.63
CA ALA A 257 -16.18 -1.07 -11.97
C ALA A 257 -17.16 0.06 -12.32
N ALA A 258 -16.81 0.81 -13.36
CA ALA A 258 -17.58 1.99 -13.72
C ALA A 258 -19.03 1.55 -14.07
N PRO A 259 -20.07 2.38 -13.87
CA PRO A 259 -21.45 1.93 -14.01
C PRO A 259 -21.76 1.36 -15.42
N PRO A 260 -22.68 0.39 -15.53
CA PRO A 260 -23.11 -0.15 -16.83
C PRO A 260 -23.60 0.93 -17.79
N PRO A 261 -23.48 0.72 -19.12
CA PRO A 261 -24.06 1.63 -20.09
C PRO A 261 -25.60 1.67 -19.97
N GLU A 262 -26.17 2.84 -20.23
CA GLU A 262 -27.62 3.09 -20.24
C GLU A 262 -28.00 3.92 -21.47
N VAL A 263 -29.25 3.81 -21.92
CA VAL A 263 -29.82 4.72 -22.92
C VAL A 263 -30.21 6.02 -22.21
N VAL A 264 -29.61 7.13 -22.61
CA VAL A 264 -29.87 8.45 -21.99
C VAL A 264 -30.87 9.28 -22.79
N PHE A 265 -30.99 9.02 -24.09
CA PHE A 265 -31.85 9.80 -24.97
C PHE A 265 -32.21 9.02 -26.24
N SER A 266 -33.38 9.29 -26.80
CA SER A 266 -33.76 8.79 -28.13
C SER A 266 -34.57 9.83 -28.91
N THR A 267 -34.52 9.72 -30.24
CA THR A 267 -35.36 10.50 -31.16
C THR A 267 -35.80 9.57 -32.28
N PRO A 268 -37.10 9.31 -32.49
CA PRO A 268 -38.23 9.76 -31.68
C PRO A 268 -38.13 9.34 -30.20
N THR A 269 -38.86 10.04 -29.35
CA THR A 269 -39.05 9.72 -27.94
C THR A 269 -40.10 8.63 -27.76
N ASP A 270 -40.10 7.96 -26.60
CA ASP A 270 -41.07 6.90 -26.32
C ASP A 270 -42.49 7.46 -26.20
N GLY A 271 -43.42 6.82 -26.91
CA GLY A 271 -44.81 7.26 -27.05
C GLY A 271 -45.03 8.43 -28.02
N GLU A 272 -44.00 8.87 -28.75
CA GLU A 272 -44.14 9.99 -29.70
C GLU A 272 -45.10 9.62 -30.85
N THR A 273 -46.02 10.53 -31.17
CA THR A 273 -47.01 10.36 -32.24
C THR A 273 -46.73 11.31 -33.40
N ASP A 274 -47.39 11.05 -34.54
CA ASP A 274 -47.24 11.84 -35.77
C ASP A 274 -45.80 11.92 -36.30
N VAL A 275 -45.01 10.86 -36.05
CA VAL A 275 -43.62 10.79 -36.50
C VAL A 275 -43.55 10.62 -38.02
N LEU A 276 -42.73 11.42 -38.69
CA LEU A 276 -42.56 11.34 -40.15
C LEU A 276 -42.16 9.93 -40.60
N THR A 277 -42.81 9.45 -41.66
CA THR A 277 -42.55 8.11 -42.24
C THR A 277 -41.11 7.91 -42.73
N GLY A 278 -40.40 9.00 -43.08
CA GLY A 278 -38.99 9.00 -43.46
C GLY A 278 -38.01 9.22 -42.30
N THR A 279 -38.46 9.15 -41.04
CA THR A 279 -37.59 9.41 -39.88
C THR A 279 -36.44 8.40 -39.77
N SER A 280 -35.34 8.84 -39.16
CA SER A 280 -34.29 7.94 -38.68
C SER A 280 -34.27 7.95 -37.17
N VAL A 281 -34.16 6.79 -36.53
CA VAL A 281 -34.09 6.72 -35.08
C VAL A 281 -32.67 6.95 -34.60
N ARG A 282 -32.50 7.79 -33.59
CA ARG A 282 -31.23 8.05 -32.90
C ARG A 282 -31.36 7.64 -31.45
N ILE A 283 -30.42 6.86 -30.95
CA ILE A 283 -30.36 6.41 -29.56
C ILE A 283 -29.00 6.79 -29.02
N GLN A 284 -28.97 7.61 -27.96
CA GLN A 284 -27.74 8.04 -27.30
C GLN A 284 -27.51 7.24 -26.03
N PHE A 285 -26.28 6.79 -25.83
CA PHE A 285 -25.87 6.03 -24.65
C PHE A 285 -25.02 6.87 -23.71
N SER A 286 -25.06 6.54 -22.41
CA SER A 286 -24.21 7.15 -21.39
C SER A 286 -22.72 6.85 -21.63
N ARG A 287 -22.40 5.75 -22.34
CA ARG A 287 -21.04 5.24 -22.57
C ARG A 287 -20.87 4.67 -23.98
N ASP A 288 -19.63 4.36 -24.33
CA ASP A 288 -19.31 3.74 -25.60
C ASP A 288 -19.81 2.29 -25.65
N ILE A 289 -20.45 1.91 -26.75
CA ILE A 289 -21.00 0.58 -27.02
C ILE A 289 -20.14 -0.09 -28.10
N SER A 290 -19.94 -1.40 -27.96
CA SER A 290 -19.24 -2.20 -28.97
C SER A 290 -20.12 -2.38 -30.22
N PRO A 291 -19.74 -1.80 -31.38
CA PRO A 291 -20.62 -1.77 -32.55
C PRO A 291 -20.95 -3.16 -33.12
N THR A 292 -20.06 -4.13 -32.90
CA THR A 292 -20.24 -5.51 -33.36
C THR A 292 -21.38 -6.21 -32.62
N THR A 293 -21.74 -5.75 -31.42
CA THR A 293 -22.78 -6.34 -30.58
C THR A 293 -24.19 -5.88 -30.94
N PHE A 294 -24.34 -4.90 -31.84
CA PHE A 294 -25.66 -4.52 -32.35
C PHE A 294 -26.23 -5.53 -33.34
N ARG A 295 -25.38 -6.25 -34.05
CA ARG A 295 -25.82 -7.24 -35.04
C ARG A 295 -26.51 -8.40 -34.32
N GLY A 296 -27.79 -8.62 -34.64
CA GLY A 296 -28.61 -9.67 -34.03
C GLY A 296 -29.30 -9.29 -32.72
N ASN A 297 -28.95 -8.13 -32.12
CA ASN A 297 -29.51 -7.68 -30.83
C ASN A 297 -30.39 -6.43 -30.95
N ILE A 298 -30.70 -6.00 -32.17
CA ILE A 298 -31.68 -4.95 -32.45
C ILE A 298 -32.85 -5.58 -33.19
N ARG A 299 -34.07 -5.34 -32.71
CA ARG A 299 -35.30 -5.77 -33.37
C ARG A 299 -36.15 -4.55 -33.67
N VAL A 300 -36.74 -4.53 -34.86
CA VAL A 300 -37.77 -3.54 -35.22
C VAL A 300 -38.99 -4.28 -35.73
N SER A 301 -40.12 -4.03 -35.11
CA SER A 301 -41.41 -4.63 -35.45
C SER A 301 -42.52 -3.58 -35.45
N TYR A 302 -43.61 -3.88 -36.13
CA TYR A 302 -44.84 -3.13 -35.98
C TYR A 302 -45.69 -3.77 -34.89
N VAL A 303 -46.29 -2.94 -34.03
CA VAL A 303 -47.30 -3.41 -33.08
C VAL A 303 -48.63 -3.43 -33.84
N ASP A 304 -49.19 -4.61 -34.03
CA ASP A 304 -50.55 -4.72 -34.55
C ASP A 304 -51.53 -4.29 -33.46
N GLY A 305 -52.48 -3.42 -33.83
CA GLY A 305 -53.55 -2.99 -32.95
C GLY A 305 -54.32 -4.20 -32.41
N ASP A 306 -54.77 -4.10 -31.16
CA ASP A 306 -55.40 -5.15 -30.37
C ASP A 306 -56.66 -5.73 -31.06
N THR A 307 -56.46 -6.69 -31.96
CA THR A 307 -57.52 -7.52 -32.54
C THR A 307 -57.20 -8.97 -32.25
N ALA A 308 -58.02 -9.56 -31.38
CA ALA A 308 -57.93 -10.93 -30.90
C ALA A 308 -58.17 -11.95 -32.02
N GLU A 309 -57.13 -12.28 -32.80
CA GLU A 309 -56.98 -13.57 -33.49
C GLU A 309 -55.50 -13.98 -33.51
N PRO A 310 -55.16 -15.29 -33.41
CA PRO A 310 -53.78 -15.74 -33.46
C PRO A 310 -53.23 -15.57 -34.88
N ARG A 311 -52.24 -14.69 -35.09
CA ARG A 311 -51.66 -14.47 -36.41
C ARG A 311 -50.14 -14.26 -36.38
N GLU A 312 -49.55 -14.59 -37.52
CA GLU A 312 -48.14 -14.64 -37.92
C GLU A 312 -47.18 -13.62 -37.27
N PRO A 313 -45.86 -13.90 -37.18
CA PRO A 313 -44.89 -12.99 -36.57
C PRO A 313 -45.01 -11.59 -37.17
N ALA A 314 -45.17 -10.59 -36.29
CA ALA A 314 -45.30 -9.18 -36.65
C ALA A 314 -44.26 -8.81 -37.72
N ALA A 315 -44.73 -8.22 -38.83
CA ALA A 315 -43.87 -7.85 -39.94
C ALA A 315 -42.70 -7.00 -39.43
N GLN A 316 -41.46 -7.37 -39.81
CA GLN A 316 -40.26 -6.66 -39.40
C GLN A 316 -39.94 -5.57 -40.42
N ALA A 317 -39.59 -4.38 -39.95
CA ALA A 317 -39.06 -3.36 -40.83
C ALA A 317 -37.62 -3.72 -41.21
N GLU A 318 -37.25 -3.55 -42.46
CA GLU A 318 -35.85 -3.64 -42.87
C GLU A 318 -35.12 -2.34 -42.51
N PHE A 319 -33.95 -2.46 -41.90
CA PHE A 319 -33.17 -1.33 -41.44
C PHE A 319 -31.67 -1.59 -41.54
N SER A 320 -30.92 -0.49 -41.51
CA SER A 320 -29.47 -0.46 -41.35
C SER A 320 -29.11 0.31 -40.08
N THR A 321 -27.97 -0.02 -39.50
CA THR A 321 -27.48 0.65 -38.29
C THR A 321 -26.10 1.25 -38.50
N GLN A 322 -25.90 2.42 -37.92
CA GLN A 322 -24.60 3.10 -37.88
C GLN A 322 -24.35 3.59 -36.46
N TYR A 323 -23.24 3.19 -35.87
CA TYR A 323 -22.82 3.68 -34.55
C TYR A 323 -21.73 4.75 -34.69
N LEU A 324 -21.93 5.87 -34.00
CA LEU A 324 -21.00 7.01 -33.96
C LEU A 324 -20.36 7.05 -32.56
N PRO A 325 -19.14 6.51 -32.37
CA PRO A 325 -18.53 6.39 -31.05
C PRO A 325 -18.24 7.75 -30.41
N GLY A 326 -17.81 8.75 -31.20
CA GLY A 326 -17.49 10.09 -30.69
C GLY A 326 -18.67 10.81 -30.03
N THR A 327 -19.91 10.46 -30.39
CA THR A 327 -21.13 11.03 -29.80
C THR A 327 -21.97 10.01 -29.04
N ARG A 328 -21.54 8.73 -29.01
CA ARG A 328 -22.27 7.59 -28.42
C ARG A 328 -23.68 7.43 -28.97
N VAL A 329 -23.86 7.65 -30.26
CA VAL A 329 -25.17 7.58 -30.91
C VAL A 329 -25.25 6.38 -31.84
N LEU A 330 -26.25 5.53 -31.64
CA LEU A 330 -26.72 4.56 -32.63
C LEU A 330 -27.78 5.23 -33.50
N GLN A 331 -27.56 5.25 -34.81
CA GLN A 331 -28.54 5.66 -35.80
C GLN A 331 -29.11 4.42 -36.49
N ILE A 332 -30.44 4.31 -36.52
CA ILE A 332 -31.20 3.30 -37.26
C ILE A 332 -31.88 4.00 -38.44
N ARG A 333 -31.61 3.51 -39.66
CA ARG A 333 -32.21 4.02 -40.90
C ARG A 333 -32.99 2.91 -41.57
N PHE A 334 -34.27 3.17 -41.83
CA PHE A 334 -35.14 2.23 -42.55
C PHE A 334 -34.81 2.24 -44.05
N THR A 335 -34.85 1.07 -44.67
CA THR A 335 -34.55 0.92 -46.11
C THR A 335 -35.68 1.46 -46.99
N ALA A 336 -36.91 1.45 -46.49
CA ALA A 336 -38.09 2.05 -47.09
C ALA A 336 -38.79 2.98 -46.08
N PRO A 337 -39.60 3.96 -46.54
CA PRO A 337 -40.44 4.75 -45.65
C PRO A 337 -41.33 3.85 -44.78
N LEU A 338 -41.42 4.18 -43.50
CA LEU A 338 -42.30 3.47 -42.57
C LEU A 338 -43.76 3.64 -43.02
N PRO A 339 -44.60 2.60 -42.90
CA PRO A 339 -46.04 2.72 -43.15
C PRO A 339 -46.67 3.81 -42.28
N ARG A 340 -47.69 4.49 -42.80
CA ARG A 340 -48.44 5.55 -42.10
C ARG A 340 -49.35 4.96 -41.01
N LEU A 341 -49.57 5.72 -39.94
CA LEU A 341 -50.50 5.39 -38.84
C LEU A 341 -50.22 4.00 -38.25
N ARG A 342 -48.94 3.68 -38.06
CA ARG A 342 -48.49 2.40 -37.50
C ARG A 342 -47.57 2.65 -36.31
N THR A 343 -47.77 1.85 -35.28
CA THR A 343 -46.91 1.82 -34.12
C THR A 343 -45.67 0.99 -34.42
N VAL A 344 -44.51 1.63 -34.33
CA VAL A 344 -43.19 1.01 -34.48
C VAL A 344 -42.63 0.73 -33.11
N ARG A 345 -42.15 -0.50 -32.90
CA ARG A 345 -41.46 -0.93 -31.69
C ARG A 345 -40.03 -1.32 -32.02
N ILE A 346 -39.09 -0.72 -31.30
CA ILE A 346 -37.66 -1.00 -31.40
C ILE A 346 -37.19 -1.58 -30.07
N GLU A 347 -36.48 -2.69 -30.13
CA GLU A 347 -35.94 -3.38 -28.96
C GLU A 347 -34.43 -3.50 -29.09
N LEU A 348 -33.71 -3.04 -28.07
CA LEU A 348 -32.34 -3.44 -27.78
C LEU A 348 -32.43 -4.61 -26.80
N VAL A 349 -32.20 -5.83 -27.28
CA VAL A 349 -32.34 -7.06 -26.47
C VAL A 349 -31.04 -7.39 -25.75
N ASP A 350 -31.09 -8.40 -24.86
CA ASP A 350 -29.90 -8.90 -24.16
C ASP A 350 -28.77 -9.24 -25.16
N GLY A 351 -27.55 -8.82 -24.83
CA GLY A 351 -26.36 -9.07 -25.65
C GLY A 351 -25.71 -7.82 -26.25
N VAL A 352 -26.33 -6.65 -26.13
CA VAL A 352 -25.66 -5.37 -26.43
C VAL A 352 -24.66 -5.05 -25.30
N MET A 353 -23.39 -4.84 -25.64
CA MET A 353 -22.33 -4.63 -24.64
C MET A 353 -21.60 -3.30 -24.83
N GLY A 354 -21.26 -2.66 -23.73
CA GLY A 354 -20.30 -1.57 -23.65
C GLY A 354 -18.94 -1.97 -24.25
N ALA A 355 -18.17 -0.99 -24.69
CA ALA A 355 -16.79 -1.21 -25.15
C ALA A 355 -15.90 -1.81 -24.05
N ASP A 356 -16.29 -1.67 -22.78
CA ASP A 356 -15.68 -2.23 -21.58
C ASP A 356 -16.23 -3.63 -21.19
N GLY A 357 -17.10 -4.22 -22.03
CA GLY A 357 -17.67 -5.55 -21.83
C GLY A 357 -18.87 -5.62 -20.88
N GLN A 358 -19.35 -4.48 -20.34
CA GLN A 358 -20.54 -4.46 -19.49
C GLN A 358 -21.83 -4.50 -20.31
N SER A 359 -22.82 -5.27 -19.87
CA SER A 359 -24.09 -5.39 -20.57
C SER A 359 -24.96 -4.13 -20.44
N LEU A 360 -25.54 -3.70 -21.55
CA LEU A 360 -26.65 -2.76 -21.58
C LEU A 360 -27.92 -3.50 -21.12
N LYS A 361 -28.70 -2.90 -20.21
CA LYS A 361 -30.02 -3.43 -19.86
C LYS A 361 -30.94 -3.38 -21.09
N PRO A 362 -31.77 -4.41 -21.34
CA PRO A 362 -32.75 -4.37 -22.41
C PRO A 362 -33.59 -3.11 -22.37
N TRP A 363 -33.84 -2.54 -23.55
CA TRP A 363 -34.51 -1.26 -23.69
C TRP A 363 -35.46 -1.28 -24.87
N ILE A 364 -36.61 -0.63 -24.71
CA ILE A 364 -37.70 -0.63 -25.68
C ILE A 364 -38.05 0.83 -25.99
N LEU A 365 -38.28 1.11 -27.27
CA LEU A 365 -38.86 2.35 -27.77
C LEU A 365 -40.09 2.03 -28.60
N THR A 366 -41.15 2.77 -28.36
CA THR A 366 -42.38 2.71 -29.16
C THR A 366 -42.74 4.10 -29.66
N PHE A 367 -43.10 4.26 -30.93
CA PHE A 367 -43.61 5.52 -31.47
C PHE A 367 -44.61 5.24 -32.60
N GLU A 368 -45.45 6.22 -32.93
CA GLU A 368 -46.48 6.12 -33.97
C GLU A 368 -46.18 7.03 -35.15
N THR A 369 -46.25 6.49 -36.36
CA THR A 369 -46.03 7.25 -37.59
C THR A 369 -47.24 8.09 -37.99
N GLY A 370 -46.97 9.30 -38.47
CA GLY A 370 -47.98 10.25 -38.94
C GLY A 370 -48.57 9.93 -40.31
N GLY A 371 -49.59 10.72 -40.67
CA GLY A 371 -50.34 10.56 -41.92
C GLY A 371 -49.74 11.25 -43.15
N SER A 372 -48.73 12.12 -42.98
CA SER A 372 -48.16 12.98 -44.04
C SER A 372 -46.97 12.36 -44.76
#